data_AF-A0A937TQT6-F1
#
_entry.id   AF-A0A937TQT6-F1
#
_cell.length_a   1.000
_cell.length_b   1.000
_cell.length_c   1.000
_cell.angle_alpha   90.00
_cell.angle_beta   90.00
_cell.angle_gamma   90.00
#
_symmetry.space_group_name_H-M   'P 1'
#
loop_
_entity.id
_entity.type
_entity.pdbx_description
1 polymer ?
#
loop_
_entity_poly.entity_id
_entity_poly.type
_entity_poly.pdbx_seq_one_letter_code
_entity_poly.pdbx_strand_id
1 'polypeptide(L)'
;MELIEAQQVSFSELYEVTFDMVVGVAGYESRCPYMFEKMVLVDEIKVALAFRERSSDLHRPENNQKLRDMGFNFVEESGHSLVDVGSILESLAGDQKSTLNILVDYSCMTKMWYASFVNYFIRNELPYKKISVYFSYTSSTFSEPKKPVSLKLAEPLGSGPYGLIKGKPVALIIGLGYEKNKAEFLHKTLEPDMTYVFYADPTDDKRFVEKVYINNFRLIDHLH
;
A
#
# COMPACT_ATOMS: atom_id res chain seq x y z
N MET A 1 8.97 8.88 -17.77
CA MET A 1 9.67 7.72 -17.13
C MET A 1 8.99 6.41 -17.55
N GLU A 2 9.75 5.32 -17.70
CA GLU A 2 9.23 4.00 -18.10
C GLU A 2 9.45 2.99 -16.95
N LEU A 3 8.46 2.13 -16.68
CA LEU A 3 8.63 1.02 -15.74
C LEU A 3 9.49 -0.06 -16.40
N ILE A 4 10.71 -0.24 -15.91
CA ILE A 4 11.68 -1.19 -16.47
C ILE A 4 11.45 -2.61 -15.91
N GLU A 5 11.18 -2.72 -14.60
CA GLU A 5 11.10 -4.00 -13.89
C GLU A 5 10.19 -3.88 -12.66
N ALA A 6 9.48 -4.96 -12.34
CA ALA A 6 8.75 -5.14 -11.10
C ALA A 6 8.99 -6.57 -10.60
N GLN A 7 9.56 -6.72 -9.40
CA GLN A 7 9.89 -8.02 -8.83
C GLN A 7 9.66 -8.04 -7.32
N GLN A 8 9.44 -9.24 -6.79
CA GLN A 8 9.44 -9.47 -5.35
C GLN A 8 10.89 -9.49 -4.86
N VAL A 9 11.18 -8.72 -3.82
CA VAL A 9 12.48 -8.66 -3.17
C VAL A 9 12.37 -9.30 -1.78
N SER A 10 13.36 -10.08 -1.39
CA SER A 10 13.44 -10.68 -0.06
C SER A 10 13.88 -9.66 0.98
N PHE A 11 13.61 -9.96 2.25
CA PHE A 11 14.04 -9.10 3.35
C PHE A 11 15.57 -8.98 3.45
N SER A 12 16.32 -10.04 3.11
CA SER A 12 17.78 -10.02 3.09
C SER A 12 18.34 -9.06 2.03
N GLU A 13 17.74 -9.02 0.85
CA GLU A 13 18.17 -8.14 -0.23
C GLU A 13 17.98 -6.65 0.12
N LEU A 14 17.02 -6.32 0.99
CA LEU A 14 16.84 -4.93 1.45
C LEU A 14 18.03 -4.41 2.26
N TYR A 15 18.79 -5.27 2.94
CA TYR A 15 19.99 -4.85 3.69
C TYR A 15 21.17 -4.49 2.77
N GLU A 16 21.13 -4.92 1.51
CA GLU A 16 22.18 -4.61 0.53
C GLU A 16 21.91 -3.27 -0.18
N VAL A 17 20.75 -2.66 0.06
CA VAL A 17 20.33 -1.40 -0.57
C VAL A 17 20.61 -0.24 0.38
N THR A 18 21.38 0.73 -0.10
CA THR A 18 21.43 2.06 0.52
C THR A 18 20.24 2.87 0.03
N PHE A 19 19.37 3.25 0.96
CA PHE A 19 18.22 4.09 0.66
C PHE A 19 18.62 5.57 0.74
N ASP A 20 18.00 6.39 -0.09
CA ASP A 20 18.10 7.86 0.04
C ASP A 20 16.97 8.38 0.93
N MET A 21 15.83 7.68 0.92
CA MET A 21 14.67 8.00 1.73
C MET A 21 13.93 6.73 2.17
N VAL A 22 13.40 6.79 3.38
CA VAL A 22 12.44 5.81 3.89
C VAL A 22 11.15 6.51 4.32
N VAL A 23 10.02 5.94 3.92
CA VAL A 23 8.69 6.45 4.20
C VAL A 23 7.90 5.40 4.97
N GLY A 24 7.45 5.77 6.15
CA GLY A 24 6.63 4.95 7.02
C GLY A 24 5.31 5.60 7.40
N VAL A 25 4.58 4.93 8.28
CA VAL A 25 3.33 5.45 8.83
C VAL A 25 3.42 5.50 10.34
N ALA A 26 3.10 6.66 10.91
CA ALA A 26 2.67 6.75 12.27
C ALA A 26 1.15 6.53 12.29
N GLY A 27 0.71 5.34 12.68
CA GLY A 27 -0.70 4.90 12.61
C GLY A 27 -1.19 4.24 13.88
N TYR A 28 -2.36 3.60 13.82
CA TYR A 28 -3.03 3.02 14.99
C TYR A 28 -2.60 1.59 15.31
N GLU A 29 -1.95 0.91 14.37
CA GLU A 29 -1.51 -0.48 14.51
C GLU A 29 -0.10 -0.55 15.10
N SER A 30 0.15 -1.48 16.00
CA SER A 30 1.47 -1.65 16.65
C SER A 30 2.60 -2.02 15.69
N ARG A 31 2.29 -2.48 14.48
CA ARG A 31 3.26 -2.85 13.44
C ARG A 31 3.83 -1.67 12.64
N CYS A 32 3.34 -0.46 12.83
CA CYS A 32 3.83 0.75 12.16
C CYS A 32 5.37 0.92 12.14
N PRO A 33 6.08 0.80 13.28
CA PRO A 33 7.54 0.94 13.30
C PRO A 33 8.29 -0.35 12.97
N TYR A 34 7.60 -1.49 12.78
CA TYR A 34 8.22 -2.82 12.77
C TYR A 34 9.35 -2.93 11.74
N MET A 35 9.12 -2.47 10.51
CA MET A 35 10.13 -2.52 9.44
C MET A 35 11.41 -1.75 9.85
N PHE A 36 11.24 -0.53 10.38
CA PHE A 36 12.34 0.35 10.74
C PHE A 36 13.08 -0.08 12.00
N GLU A 37 12.43 -0.81 12.92
CA GLU A 37 13.10 -1.46 14.05
C GLU A 37 14.05 -2.60 13.62
N LYS A 38 13.88 -3.13 12.40
CA LYS A 38 14.71 -4.22 11.88
C LYS A 38 15.81 -3.74 10.95
N MET A 39 15.77 -2.49 10.51
CA MET A 39 16.74 -1.92 9.59
C MET A 39 17.73 -1.00 10.31
N VAL A 40 18.96 -0.95 9.80
CA VAL A 40 19.92 0.05 10.23
C VAL A 40 19.75 1.25 9.32
N LEU A 41 19.15 2.33 9.85
CA LEU A 41 18.87 3.57 9.12
C LEU A 41 19.76 4.68 9.66
N VAL A 42 20.80 5.04 8.92
CA VAL A 42 21.79 6.03 9.37
C VAL A 42 21.52 7.38 8.71
N ASP A 43 21.83 7.50 7.43
CA ASP A 43 21.96 8.77 6.72
C ASP A 43 20.77 9.08 5.80
N GLU A 44 19.72 8.27 5.83
CA GLU A 44 18.58 8.40 4.94
C GLU A 44 17.58 9.45 5.45
N ILE A 45 16.87 10.08 4.52
CA ILE A 45 15.74 10.95 4.88
C ILE A 45 14.60 10.07 5.39
N LYS A 46 14.17 10.32 6.62
CA LYS A 46 13.13 9.53 7.29
C LYS A 46 11.84 10.33 7.39
N VAL A 47 10.77 9.82 6.76
CA VAL A 47 9.45 10.49 6.72
C VAL A 47 8.37 9.56 7.27
N ALA A 48 7.61 10.05 8.24
CA ALA A 48 6.46 9.35 8.80
C ALA A 48 5.17 10.07 8.41
N LEU A 49 4.35 9.42 7.58
CA LEU A 49 2.99 9.88 7.34
C LEU A 49 2.14 9.65 8.59
N ALA A 50 1.56 10.71 9.09
CA ALA A 50 0.86 10.74 10.35
C ALA A 50 -0.62 11.03 10.08
N PHE A 51 -1.53 10.13 10.47
CA PHE A 51 -2.96 10.47 10.41
C PHE A 51 -3.22 11.70 11.28
N ARG A 52 -3.86 12.71 10.70
CA ARG A 52 -4.36 13.89 11.41
C ARG A 52 -5.51 13.52 12.34
N GLU A 53 -6.30 12.53 11.97
CA GLU A 53 -7.39 12.02 12.79
C GLU A 53 -6.87 11.24 14.00
N ARG A 54 -7.61 11.30 15.12
CA ARG A 54 -7.50 10.35 16.24
C ARG A 54 -6.06 10.14 16.74
N SER A 55 -5.28 11.21 16.88
CA SER A 55 -3.85 11.16 17.21
C SER A 55 -3.53 10.48 18.56
N SER A 56 -4.53 10.28 19.42
CA SER A 56 -4.43 9.61 20.72
C SER A 56 -4.97 8.16 20.74
N ASP A 57 -5.48 7.63 19.63
CA ASP A 57 -6.12 6.30 19.61
C ASP A 57 -5.10 5.16 19.51
N LEU A 58 -5.38 4.05 20.20
CA LEU A 58 -4.65 2.78 20.10
C LEU A 58 -3.13 2.96 20.27
N HIS A 59 -2.31 2.38 19.37
CA HIS A 59 -0.84 2.44 19.44
C HIS A 59 -0.27 3.74 18.88
N ARG A 60 -1.10 4.73 18.52
CA ARG A 60 -0.60 5.92 17.83
C ARG A 60 0.41 6.73 18.65
N PRO A 61 0.20 7.00 19.95
CA PRO A 61 1.20 7.70 20.77
C PRO A 61 2.54 6.95 20.85
N GLU A 62 2.49 5.62 21.02
CA GLU A 62 3.67 4.75 21.12
C GLU A 62 4.46 4.72 19.81
N ASN A 63 3.74 4.58 18.68
CA ASN A 63 4.33 4.62 17.34
C ASN A 63 4.98 5.97 17.04
N ASN A 64 4.31 7.07 17.40
CA ASN A 64 4.87 8.41 17.25
C ASN A 64 6.18 8.56 18.04
N GLN A 65 6.23 8.05 19.27
CA GLN A 65 7.43 8.12 20.11
C GLN A 65 8.58 7.34 19.47
N LYS A 66 8.35 6.07 19.11
CA LYS A 66 9.37 5.21 18.48
C LYS A 66 9.94 5.82 17.19
N LEU A 67 9.08 6.33 16.31
CA LEU A 67 9.51 6.95 15.05
C LEU A 67 10.28 8.27 15.30
N ARG A 68 9.89 9.06 16.30
CA ARG A 68 10.67 10.24 16.72
C ARG A 68 12.05 9.86 17.23
N ASP A 69 12.14 8.82 18.05
CA ASP A 69 13.42 8.32 18.57
C ASP A 69 14.35 7.81 17.46
N MET A 70 13.78 7.34 16.34
CA MET A 70 14.52 6.98 15.13
C MET A 70 14.84 8.17 14.21
N GLY A 71 14.40 9.38 14.53
CA GLY A 71 14.67 10.60 13.76
C GLY A 71 13.74 10.83 12.56
N PHE A 72 12.53 10.27 12.56
CA PHE A 72 11.55 10.52 11.50
C PHE A 72 10.95 11.92 11.58
N ASN A 73 10.84 12.58 10.43
CA ASN A 73 10.07 13.81 10.25
C ASN A 73 8.61 13.47 9.97
N PHE A 74 7.68 14.17 10.61
CA PHE A 74 6.25 13.86 10.54
C PHE A 74 5.55 14.74 9.52
N VAL A 75 4.77 14.11 8.64
CA VAL A 75 3.88 14.80 7.69
C VAL A 75 2.45 14.43 8.03
N GLU A 76 1.69 15.39 8.57
CA GLU A 76 0.31 15.14 9.01
C GLU A 76 -0.70 15.23 7.87
N GLU A 77 -1.30 14.10 7.52
CA GLU A 77 -2.27 13.97 6.45
C GLU A 77 -3.56 13.30 6.90
N SER A 78 -4.65 13.57 6.19
CA SER A 78 -5.89 12.82 6.40
C SER A 78 -5.73 11.42 5.82
N GLY A 79 -6.24 10.40 6.52
CA GLY A 79 -6.31 9.05 5.95
C GLY A 79 -7.16 8.94 4.68
N HIS A 80 -7.96 9.97 4.38
CA HIS A 80 -8.86 10.06 3.24
C HIS A 80 -8.34 10.95 2.09
N SER A 81 -7.21 11.64 2.27
CA SER A 81 -6.59 12.48 1.24
C SER A 81 -5.52 11.73 0.45
N LEU A 82 -5.26 12.22 -0.77
CA LEU A 82 -4.02 11.90 -1.48
C LEU A 82 -2.87 12.64 -0.79
N VAL A 83 -1.73 11.96 -0.65
CA VAL A 83 -0.48 12.57 -0.17
C VAL A 83 0.19 13.33 -1.31
N ASP A 84 0.71 14.53 -1.02
CA ASP A 84 1.60 15.25 -1.93
C ASP A 84 3.01 14.68 -1.88
N VAL A 85 3.24 13.64 -2.69
CA VAL A 85 4.53 12.95 -2.78
C VAL A 85 5.63 13.89 -3.31
N GLY A 86 5.28 14.89 -4.11
CA GLY A 86 6.25 15.88 -4.60
C GLY A 86 6.88 16.65 -3.44
N SER A 87 6.06 17.16 -2.54
CA SER A 87 6.52 17.89 -1.34
C SER A 87 7.44 17.04 -0.44
N ILE A 88 7.17 15.74 -0.33
CA ILE A 88 8.01 14.80 0.44
C ILE A 88 9.40 14.68 -0.20
N LEU A 89 9.45 14.57 -1.53
CA LEU A 89 10.68 14.42 -2.29
C LEU A 89 11.48 15.73 -2.44
N GLU A 90 10.93 16.90 -2.10
CA GLU A 90 11.69 18.17 -2.10
C GLU A 90 12.90 18.11 -1.17
N SER A 91 12.82 17.30 -0.11
CA SER A 91 13.96 17.06 0.79
C SER A 91 15.16 16.37 0.11
N LEU A 92 14.95 15.74 -1.05
CA LEU A 92 15.98 15.15 -1.91
C LEU A 92 16.45 16.12 -3.01
N ALA A 93 15.88 17.33 -3.09
CA ALA A 93 16.25 18.28 -4.14
C ALA A 93 17.68 18.79 -3.95
N GLY A 94 18.46 18.78 -5.04
CA GLY A 94 19.84 19.26 -5.05
C GLY A 94 20.91 18.17 -4.92
N ASP A 95 20.51 16.92 -4.66
CA ASP A 95 21.43 15.78 -4.75
C ASP A 95 21.87 15.58 -6.21
N GLN A 96 23.18 15.57 -6.46
CA GLN A 96 23.75 15.28 -7.80
C GLN A 96 23.77 13.76 -8.12
N LYS A 97 22.94 12.98 -7.43
CA LYS A 97 22.89 11.53 -7.61
C LYS A 97 22.22 11.19 -8.92
N SER A 98 22.77 10.17 -9.59
CA SER A 98 22.17 9.64 -10.82
C SER A 98 21.08 8.60 -10.54
N THR A 99 21.03 8.06 -9.33
CA THR A 99 20.11 7.00 -8.91
C THR A 99 19.40 7.41 -7.63
N LEU A 100 18.16 6.95 -7.47
CA LEU A 100 17.34 7.19 -6.27
C LEU A 100 16.74 5.88 -5.77
N ASN A 101 16.95 5.55 -4.50
CA ASN A 101 16.38 4.37 -3.84
C ASN A 101 15.46 4.80 -2.70
N ILE A 102 14.18 4.44 -2.76
CA ILE A 102 13.18 4.81 -1.75
C ILE A 102 12.52 3.56 -1.20
N LEU A 103 12.49 3.43 0.13
CA LEU A 103 11.67 2.44 0.82
C LEU A 103 10.34 3.06 1.23
N VAL A 104 9.22 2.40 0.90
CA VAL A 104 7.87 2.78 1.32
C VAL A 104 7.25 1.61 2.07
N ASP A 105 7.17 1.70 3.39
CA ASP A 105 6.42 0.74 4.19
C ASP A 105 4.94 1.08 4.16
N TYR A 106 4.19 0.34 3.34
CA TYR A 106 2.77 0.57 3.16
C TYR A 106 1.89 -0.26 4.10
N SER A 107 2.50 -1.00 5.04
CA SER A 107 1.83 -1.92 5.98
C SER A 107 0.59 -1.30 6.61
N CYS A 108 0.70 -0.05 7.07
CA CYS A 108 -0.36 0.70 7.75
C CYS A 108 -0.84 1.93 6.95
N MET A 109 -0.47 2.04 5.67
CA MET A 109 -0.96 3.12 4.80
C MET A 109 -2.42 2.87 4.41
N THR A 110 -3.18 3.96 4.24
CA THR A 110 -4.49 3.84 3.58
C THR A 110 -4.28 3.59 2.08
N LYS A 111 -5.35 3.12 1.43
CA LYS A 111 -5.36 2.96 -0.03
C LYS A 111 -5.03 4.24 -0.78
N MET A 112 -5.44 5.39 -0.24
CA MET A 112 -5.18 6.69 -0.84
C MET A 112 -3.69 7.04 -0.79
N TRP A 113 -3.04 6.78 0.35
CA TRP A 113 -1.63 7.13 0.52
C TRP A 113 -0.71 6.32 -0.37
N TYR A 114 -0.76 4.98 -0.34
CA TYR A 114 0.15 4.22 -1.19
C TYR A 114 -0.18 4.38 -2.68
N ALA A 115 -1.45 4.63 -3.04
CA ALA A 115 -1.81 4.98 -4.42
C ALA A 115 -1.21 6.32 -4.85
N SER A 116 -1.03 7.29 -3.95
CA SER A 116 -0.32 8.53 -4.27
C SER A 116 1.13 8.25 -4.69
N PHE A 117 1.86 7.40 -3.98
CA PHE A 117 3.25 7.05 -4.35
C PHE A 117 3.32 6.39 -5.72
N VAL A 118 2.51 5.34 -5.93
CA VAL A 118 2.48 4.62 -7.22
C VAL A 118 2.12 5.58 -8.37
N ASN A 119 1.06 6.38 -8.22
CA ASN A 119 0.65 7.32 -9.26
C ASN A 119 1.70 8.42 -9.51
N TYR A 120 2.38 8.89 -8.46
CA TYR A 120 3.39 9.92 -8.59
C TYR A 120 4.56 9.46 -9.47
N PHE A 121 5.13 8.28 -9.19
CA PHE A 121 6.27 7.76 -9.96
C PHE A 121 5.90 7.32 -11.38
N ILE A 122 4.66 6.91 -11.62
CA ILE A 122 4.18 6.58 -12.98
C ILE A 122 4.00 7.85 -13.83
N ARG A 123 3.57 8.95 -13.23
CA ARG A 123 3.11 10.14 -13.98
C ARG A 123 4.13 11.27 -14.07
N ASN A 124 5.11 11.32 -13.17
CA ASN A 124 6.08 12.41 -13.12
C ASN A 124 7.44 11.97 -13.64
N GLU A 125 8.15 12.90 -14.27
CA GLU A 125 9.54 12.72 -14.62
C GLU A 125 10.41 13.41 -13.57
N LEU A 126 11.37 12.65 -13.05
CA LEU A 126 12.31 13.13 -12.05
C LEU A 126 13.72 13.16 -12.64
N PRO A 127 14.62 14.03 -12.15
CA PRO A 127 15.95 14.24 -12.72
C PRO A 127 16.96 13.12 -12.37
N TYR A 128 16.51 11.86 -12.32
CA TYR A 128 17.34 10.69 -12.02
C TYR A 128 17.37 9.75 -13.22
N LYS A 129 18.51 9.10 -13.45
CA LYS A 129 18.65 8.07 -14.50
C LYS A 129 17.92 6.78 -14.14
N LYS A 130 17.87 6.43 -12.85
CA LYS A 130 17.17 5.25 -12.33
C LYS A 130 16.53 5.56 -10.99
N ILE A 131 15.28 5.13 -10.80
CA ILE A 131 14.58 5.22 -9.53
C ILE A 131 14.09 3.83 -9.16
N SER A 132 14.46 3.38 -7.97
CA SER A 132 14.02 2.11 -7.40
C SER A 132 13.13 2.42 -6.20
N VAL A 133 11.86 2.02 -6.26
CA VAL A 133 10.91 2.19 -5.16
C VAL A 133 10.56 0.82 -4.61
N TYR A 134 10.91 0.59 -3.35
CA TYR A 134 10.70 -0.67 -2.65
C TYR A 134 9.46 -0.54 -1.79
N PHE A 135 8.43 -1.35 -2.07
CA PHE A 135 7.22 -1.38 -1.27
C PHE A 135 7.29 -2.52 -0.28
N SER A 136 7.37 -2.22 1.02
CA SER A 136 7.37 -3.23 2.07
C SER A 136 6.01 -3.40 2.73
N TYR A 137 5.70 -4.65 3.07
CA TYR A 137 4.49 -5.04 3.75
C TYR A 137 4.81 -5.99 4.89
N THR A 138 4.49 -5.58 6.10
CA THR A 138 4.50 -6.40 7.30
C THR A 138 3.12 -7.00 7.48
N SER A 139 2.96 -8.32 7.30
CA SER A 139 1.70 -9.02 7.50
C SER A 139 1.06 -8.69 8.86
N SER A 140 -0.26 -8.45 8.87
CA SER A 140 -0.99 -8.34 10.12
C SER A 140 -1.21 -9.73 10.73
N THR A 141 -1.36 -9.79 12.05
CA THR A 141 -1.78 -11.02 12.72
C THR A 141 -3.19 -11.40 12.26
N PHE A 142 -3.41 -12.68 11.98
CA PHE A 142 -4.73 -13.18 11.64
C PHE A 142 -5.77 -12.80 12.69
N SER A 143 -6.91 -12.32 12.22
CA SER A 143 -8.12 -12.11 13.00
C SER A 143 -9.29 -12.68 12.24
N GLU A 144 -10.30 -13.16 12.95
CA GLU A 144 -11.53 -13.61 12.29
C GLU A 144 -12.18 -12.44 11.55
N PRO A 145 -12.63 -12.63 10.29
CA PRO A 145 -13.30 -11.58 9.55
C PRO A 145 -14.48 -11.04 10.36
N LYS A 146 -14.60 -9.71 10.42
CA LYS A 146 -15.75 -9.06 11.03
C LYS A 146 -17.03 -9.51 10.30
N LYS A 147 -18.17 -9.44 11.01
CA LYS A 147 -19.47 -9.71 10.40
C LYS A 147 -19.63 -8.86 9.12
N PRO A 148 -20.10 -9.44 8.01
CA PRO A 148 -20.25 -8.71 6.77
C PRO A 148 -21.13 -7.48 6.98
N VAL A 149 -20.60 -6.32 6.65
CA VAL A 149 -21.38 -5.08 6.59
C VAL A 149 -21.79 -4.90 5.12
N SER A 150 -23.05 -4.53 4.89
CA SER A 150 -23.53 -4.25 3.55
C SER A 150 -22.70 -3.13 2.93
N LEU A 151 -21.99 -3.44 1.83
CA LEU A 151 -21.31 -2.43 1.04
C LEU A 151 -22.36 -1.61 0.31
N LYS A 152 -22.35 -0.29 0.53
CA LYS A 152 -23.30 0.62 -0.12
C LYS A 152 -22.74 1.25 -1.40
N LEU A 153 -21.42 1.24 -1.57
CA LEU A 153 -20.75 2.00 -2.61
C LEU A 153 -19.40 1.37 -2.94
N ALA A 154 -19.11 1.26 -4.23
CA ALA A 154 -17.79 0.95 -4.77
C ALA A 154 -17.45 2.04 -5.80
N GLU A 155 -16.58 2.95 -5.41
CA GLU A 155 -16.12 4.05 -6.27
C GLU A 155 -14.66 3.86 -6.65
N PRO A 156 -14.26 4.28 -7.85
CA PRO A 156 -12.88 4.19 -8.25
C PRO A 156 -12.03 5.18 -7.44
N LEU A 157 -10.87 4.72 -6.97
CA LEU A 157 -9.89 5.56 -6.28
C LEU A 157 -8.95 6.18 -7.32
N GLY A 158 -8.86 7.51 -7.35
CA GLY A 158 -7.83 8.22 -8.14
C GLY A 158 -7.99 8.14 -9.66
N SER A 159 -9.11 7.61 -10.17
CA SER A 159 -9.42 7.73 -11.60
C SER A 159 -9.86 9.16 -11.89
N GLY A 160 -9.09 9.85 -12.72
CA GLY A 160 -9.63 10.98 -13.49
C GLY A 160 -10.81 10.53 -14.37
N PRO A 161 -11.29 11.38 -15.29
CA PRO A 161 -12.60 11.27 -15.96
C PRO A 161 -12.83 10.03 -16.86
N TYR A 162 -11.90 9.08 -16.89
CA TYR A 162 -12.03 7.82 -17.63
C TYR A 162 -12.90 6.83 -16.84
N GLY A 163 -14.20 7.14 -16.76
CA GLY A 163 -15.21 6.18 -16.36
C GLY A 163 -15.31 5.01 -17.36
N LEU A 164 -16.17 4.03 -17.05
CA LEU A 164 -16.44 2.90 -17.95
C LEU A 164 -16.69 3.39 -19.39
N ILE A 165 -15.85 2.95 -20.33
CA ILE A 165 -15.98 3.30 -21.74
C ILE A 165 -17.22 2.58 -22.27
N LYS A 166 -18.29 3.34 -22.57
CA LYS A 166 -19.54 2.77 -23.08
C LYS A 166 -19.30 1.90 -24.32
N GLY A 167 -19.92 0.72 -24.34
CA GLY A 167 -19.91 -0.18 -25.49
C GLY A 167 -18.65 -1.03 -25.64
N LYS A 168 -17.73 -1.01 -24.66
CA LYS A 168 -16.62 -1.96 -24.61
C LYS A 168 -16.87 -3.04 -23.55
N PRO A 169 -16.44 -4.29 -23.78
CA PRO A 169 -16.46 -5.32 -22.75
C PRO A 169 -15.70 -4.88 -21.50
N VAL A 170 -16.24 -5.19 -20.33
CA VAL A 170 -15.66 -4.87 -19.02
C VAL A 170 -14.90 -6.10 -18.51
N ALA A 171 -13.60 -5.92 -18.27
CA ALA A 171 -12.80 -6.90 -17.55
C ALA A 171 -12.66 -6.49 -16.08
N LEU A 172 -13.03 -7.39 -15.16
CA LEU A 172 -12.81 -7.23 -13.72
C LEU A 172 -11.56 -7.99 -13.31
N ILE A 173 -10.55 -7.29 -12.83
CA ILE A 173 -9.35 -7.87 -12.23
C ILE A 173 -9.40 -7.59 -10.72
N ILE A 174 -9.55 -8.63 -9.89
CA ILE A 174 -9.82 -8.48 -8.46
C ILE A 174 -8.90 -9.34 -7.59
N GLY A 175 -8.24 -8.69 -6.63
CA GLY A 175 -7.55 -9.36 -5.54
C GLY A 175 -8.55 -9.77 -4.45
N LEU A 176 -8.59 -11.06 -4.12
CA LEU A 176 -9.49 -11.59 -3.10
C LEU A 176 -8.90 -11.40 -1.70
N GLY A 177 -9.73 -10.85 -0.81
CA GLY A 177 -9.48 -10.83 0.63
C GLY A 177 -10.27 -11.91 1.34
N TYR A 178 -9.92 -12.16 2.59
CA TYR A 178 -10.59 -13.12 3.47
C TYR A 178 -11.94 -12.60 4.02
N GLU A 179 -12.36 -11.39 3.66
CA GLU A 179 -13.67 -10.83 4.01
C GLU A 179 -14.78 -11.35 3.10
N LYS A 180 -15.86 -11.83 3.71
CA LYS A 180 -16.99 -12.42 3.00
C LYS A 180 -17.82 -11.36 2.25
N ASN A 181 -18.37 -11.76 1.10
CA ASN A 181 -19.28 -11.01 0.22
C ASN A 181 -18.71 -9.76 -0.48
N LYS A 182 -17.47 -9.31 -0.20
CA LYS A 182 -16.95 -8.08 -0.80
C LYS A 182 -16.67 -8.23 -2.31
N ALA A 183 -15.97 -9.30 -2.68
CA ALA A 183 -15.66 -9.58 -4.09
C ALA A 183 -16.92 -9.91 -4.88
N GLU A 184 -17.82 -10.71 -4.31
CA GLU A 184 -19.11 -11.05 -4.93
C GLU A 184 -19.99 -9.81 -5.16
N PHE A 185 -20.00 -8.86 -4.22
CA PHE A 185 -20.72 -7.58 -4.38
C PHE A 185 -20.18 -6.77 -5.57
N LEU A 186 -18.86 -6.63 -5.68
CA LEU A 186 -18.22 -5.94 -6.80
C LEU A 186 -18.54 -6.60 -8.14
N HIS A 187 -18.42 -7.93 -8.20
CA HIS A 187 -18.75 -8.70 -9.39
C HIS A 187 -20.21 -8.50 -9.83
N LYS A 188 -21.16 -8.55 -8.90
CA LYS A 188 -22.59 -8.33 -9.18
C LYS A 188 -22.92 -6.90 -9.57
N THR A 189 -22.16 -5.93 -9.07
CA THR A 189 -22.40 -4.51 -9.35
C THR A 189 -21.86 -4.11 -10.74
N LEU A 190 -20.74 -4.69 -11.14
CA LEU A 190 -20.08 -4.36 -12.41
C LEU A 190 -20.55 -5.22 -13.58
N GLU A 191 -21.09 -6.41 -13.31
CA GLU A 191 -21.50 -7.40 -14.32
C GLU A 191 -20.47 -7.55 -15.45
N PRO A 192 -19.20 -7.88 -15.12
CA PRO A 192 -18.13 -7.89 -16.10
C PRO A 192 -18.29 -9.03 -17.12
N ASP A 193 -17.90 -8.78 -18.37
CA ASP A 193 -17.82 -9.81 -19.42
C ASP A 193 -16.71 -10.84 -19.14
N MET A 194 -15.69 -10.44 -18.38
CA MET A 194 -14.55 -11.26 -18.04
C MET A 194 -14.04 -10.94 -16.64
N THR A 195 -13.77 -11.98 -15.85
CA THR A 195 -13.27 -11.81 -14.47
C THR A 195 -11.99 -12.61 -14.27
N TYR A 196 -10.97 -11.94 -13.73
CA TYR A 196 -9.74 -12.55 -13.22
C TYR A 196 -9.66 -12.33 -11.72
N VAL A 197 -9.49 -13.41 -10.98
CA VAL A 197 -9.28 -13.37 -9.52
C VAL A 197 -7.86 -13.78 -9.19
N PHE A 198 -7.27 -13.14 -8.19
CA PHE A 198 -5.98 -13.54 -7.62
C PHE A 198 -6.00 -13.38 -6.10
N TYR A 199 -5.21 -14.17 -5.40
CA TYR A 199 -5.02 -14.07 -3.95
C TYR A 199 -3.61 -14.51 -3.60
N ALA A 200 -3.13 -14.12 -2.42
CA ALA A 200 -1.82 -14.51 -1.95
C ALA A 200 -1.84 -15.97 -1.45
N ASP A 201 -1.03 -16.82 -2.07
CA ASP A 201 -0.73 -18.20 -1.65
C ASP A 201 0.67 -18.57 -2.18
N PRO A 202 1.66 -18.91 -1.33
CA PRO A 202 1.55 -19.05 0.12
C PRO A 202 1.44 -17.71 0.86
N THR A 203 0.97 -17.78 2.10
CA THR A 203 1.04 -16.68 3.09
C THR A 203 1.77 -17.18 4.33
N ASP A 204 2.22 -16.24 5.17
CA ASP A 204 2.83 -16.56 6.47
C ASP A 204 1.86 -17.31 7.41
N ASP A 205 0.56 -17.05 7.27
CA ASP A 205 -0.49 -17.65 8.09
C ASP A 205 -1.61 -18.22 7.20
N LYS A 206 -1.59 -19.55 7.06
CA LYS A 206 -2.51 -20.33 6.21
C LYS A 206 -3.98 -20.08 6.47
N ARG A 207 -4.35 -19.61 7.68
CA ARG A 207 -5.74 -19.26 8.03
C ARG A 207 -6.30 -18.16 7.13
N PHE A 208 -5.46 -17.26 6.62
CA PHE A 208 -5.89 -16.28 5.63
C PHE A 208 -6.32 -16.95 4.32
N VAL A 209 -5.51 -17.86 3.78
CA VAL A 209 -5.80 -18.56 2.52
C VAL A 209 -7.08 -19.39 2.64
N GLU A 210 -7.19 -20.17 3.72
CA GLU A 210 -8.39 -20.97 4.01
C GLU A 210 -9.66 -20.10 4.02
N LYS A 211 -9.60 -18.93 4.68
CA LYS A 211 -10.74 -18.02 4.75
C LYS A 211 -11.00 -17.30 3.43
N VAL A 212 -9.98 -16.96 2.63
CA VAL A 212 -10.17 -16.44 1.27
C VAL A 212 -10.96 -17.45 0.45
N TYR A 213 -10.56 -18.72 0.45
CA TYR A 213 -11.23 -19.76 -0.32
C TYR A 213 -12.67 -19.98 0.16
N ILE A 214 -12.87 -20.21 1.46
CA ILE A 214 -14.21 -20.46 2.04
C ILE A 214 -15.15 -19.26 1.81
N ASN A 215 -14.67 -18.03 1.97
CA ASN A 215 -15.55 -16.86 1.90
C ASN A 215 -15.82 -16.38 0.47
N ASN A 216 -15.00 -16.79 -0.50
CA ASN A 216 -15.16 -16.44 -1.91
C ASN A 216 -15.47 -17.64 -2.81
N PHE A 217 -15.77 -18.81 -2.23
CA PHE A 217 -15.93 -20.07 -2.98
C PHE A 217 -16.88 -19.95 -4.17
N ARG A 218 -18.01 -19.24 -4.01
CA ARG A 218 -19.00 -19.06 -5.09
C ARG A 218 -18.41 -18.32 -6.29
N LEU A 219 -17.60 -17.30 -6.02
CA LEU A 219 -16.96 -16.53 -7.09
C LEU A 219 -15.84 -17.35 -7.75
N ILE A 220 -15.04 -18.05 -6.95
CA ILE A 220 -13.93 -18.88 -7.46
C ILE A 220 -14.47 -20.05 -8.31
N ASP A 221 -15.46 -20.77 -7.81
CA ASP A 221 -16.04 -21.95 -8.45
C ASP A 221 -16.78 -21.60 -9.76
N HIS A 222 -17.43 -20.43 -9.84
CA HIS A 222 -18.07 -19.96 -11.06
C HIS A 222 -17.09 -19.58 -12.19
N LEU A 223 -15.79 -19.44 -11.89
CA LEU A 223 -14.75 -19.07 -12.87
C LEU A 223 -14.02 -20.30 -13.43
N HIS A 224 -14.30 -21.49 -12.92
CA HIS A 224 -13.78 -22.77 -13.40
C HIS A 224 -14.86 -23.55 -14.16
#